data_AF-A0A1L3MXV5-F1
#
_entry.id   AF-A0A1L3MXV5-F1
#
_cell.length_a   1.000
_cell.length_b   1.000
_cell.length_c   1.000
_cell.angle_alpha   90.00
_cell.angle_beta   90.00
_cell.angle_gamma   90.00
#
_symmetry.space_group_name_H-M   'P 1'
#
loop_
_entity.id
_entity.type
_entity.pdbx_description
1 polymer ?
#
loop_
_entity_poly.entity_id
_entity_poly.type
_entity_poly.pdbx_seq_one_letter_code
_entity_poly.pdbx_strand_id
1 'polypeptide(L)'
;MLLQPEIRRSKSELEKVVAEDFFEFGSSGKVLYHGSGIKEEGLAIVNMTMSDFVIHPLTTDVVLATYRICNRETNEHSLRSSIWKKTNESWRMCFHQGTKTAD
;
A
#
# COMPACT_ATOMS: atom_id res chain seq x y z
N MET A 1 -1.57 -0.35 6.90
CA MET A 1 -1.00 -1.71 6.74
C MET A 1 0.19 -1.79 5.77
N LEU A 2 0.42 -0.84 4.84
CA LEU A 2 1.69 -0.72 4.08
C LEU A 2 2.47 0.57 4.41
N LEU A 3 2.01 1.26 5.46
CA LEU A 3 2.49 2.55 5.97
C LEU A 3 3.12 2.44 7.35
N GLN A 4 3.01 1.27 7.96
CA GLN A 4 3.75 0.98 9.18
C GLN A 4 5.18 0.66 8.77
N PRO A 5 6.18 1.44 9.22
CA PRO A 5 7.59 1.18 8.96
C PRO A 5 7.98 -0.27 9.29
N GLU A 6 7.29 -0.89 10.24
CA GLU A 6 7.51 -2.25 10.72
C GLU A 6 7.16 -3.31 9.67
N ILE A 7 6.11 -3.10 8.87
CA ILE A 7 5.68 -4.05 7.81
C ILE A 7 6.58 -3.92 6.57
N ARG A 8 7.16 -2.74 6.33
CA ARG A 8 8.20 -2.53 5.31
C ARG A 8 9.58 -3.07 5.73
N ARG A 9 9.79 -3.28 7.03
CA ARG A 9 11.08 -3.64 7.61
C ARG A 9 11.42 -5.13 7.50
N SER A 10 10.44 -5.98 7.24
CA SER A 10 10.67 -7.41 7.09
C SER A 10 10.03 -7.91 5.82
N LYS A 11 10.86 -8.31 4.85
CA LYS A 11 10.43 -9.00 3.64
C LYS A 11 9.47 -10.16 3.96
N SER A 12 9.72 -10.90 5.05
CA SER A 12 8.88 -12.01 5.47
C SER A 12 7.52 -11.60 6.04
N GLU A 13 7.41 -10.42 6.66
CA GLU A 13 6.10 -9.89 7.11
C GLU A 13 5.31 -9.31 5.94
N LEU A 14 6.01 -8.70 4.99
CA LEU A 14 5.39 -8.21 3.77
C LEU A 14 4.83 -9.37 2.93
N GLU A 15 5.59 -10.47 2.78
CA GLU A 15 5.15 -11.70 2.09
C GLU A 15 3.87 -12.31 2.68
N LYS A 16 3.60 -12.12 3.98
CA LYS A 16 2.35 -12.56 4.62
C LYS A 16 1.15 -11.69 4.24
N VAL A 17 1.39 -10.40 3.95
CA VAL A 17 0.35 -9.40 3.71
C VAL A 17 0.07 -9.19 2.22
N VAL A 18 1.04 -9.43 1.34
CA VAL A 18 0.87 -9.32 -0.11
C VAL A 18 0.57 -10.69 -0.73
N ALA A 19 -0.17 -10.69 -1.82
CA ALA A 19 -0.43 -11.86 -2.64
C ALA A 19 0.77 -12.16 -3.55
N GLU A 20 0.86 -13.39 -4.05
CA GLU A 20 1.94 -13.81 -4.95
C GLU A 20 1.93 -13.05 -6.28
N ASP A 21 0.73 -12.68 -6.75
CA ASP A 21 0.48 -11.90 -7.96
C ASP A 21 0.50 -10.37 -7.71
N PHE A 22 1.05 -9.93 -6.58
CA PHE A 22 1.07 -8.52 -6.22
C PHE A 22 1.87 -7.65 -7.21
N PHE A 23 1.31 -6.48 -7.54
CA PHE A 23 2.01 -5.41 -8.23
C PHE A 23 1.62 -4.01 -7.72
N GLU A 24 2.51 -3.04 -7.90
CA GLU A 24 2.33 -1.66 -7.49
C GLU A 24 2.67 -0.67 -8.61
N PHE A 25 1.89 0.40 -8.71
CA PHE A 25 2.27 1.60 -9.46
C PHE A 25 2.93 2.61 -8.51
N GLY A 26 4.25 2.72 -8.62
CA GLY A 26 5.03 3.67 -7.83
C GLY A 26 4.79 5.11 -8.29
N SER A 27 5.12 6.07 -7.43
CA SER A 27 5.01 7.52 -7.74
C SER A 27 5.84 7.96 -8.95
N SER A 28 6.83 7.17 -9.37
CA SER A 28 7.63 7.40 -10.58
C SER A 28 6.95 6.91 -11.87
N GLY A 29 5.76 6.31 -11.79
CA GLY A 29 5.08 5.67 -12.93
C GLY A 29 5.63 4.29 -13.29
N LYS A 30 6.61 3.77 -12.53
CA LYS A 30 7.12 2.40 -12.71
C LYS A 30 6.18 1.38 -12.07
N VAL A 31 6.06 0.22 -12.72
CA VAL A 31 5.37 -0.95 -12.17
C VAL A 31 6.37 -1.82 -11.40
N LEU A 32 6.05 -2.13 -10.16
CA LEU A 32 6.85 -3.00 -9.28
C LEU A 32 6.07 -4.28 -9.02
N TYR A 33 6.71 -5.44 -9.16
CA TYR A 33 6.08 -6.74 -8.92
C TYR A 33 6.64 -7.41 -7.67
N HIS A 34 5.84 -8.31 -7.08
CA HIS A 34 6.28 -9.20 -6.01
C HIS A 34 7.65 -9.83 -6.32
N GLY A 35 8.57 -9.80 -5.35
CA GLY A 35 9.93 -10.37 -5.49
C GLY A 35 10.94 -9.58 -6.34
N SER A 36 10.51 -8.62 -7.15
CA SER A 36 11.39 -7.96 -8.15
C SER A 36 12.05 -6.66 -7.72
N GLY A 37 11.62 -6.02 -6.63
CA GLY A 37 12.14 -4.69 -6.33
C GLY A 37 11.41 -3.91 -5.26
N ILE A 38 10.91 -4.58 -4.22
CA ILE A 38 10.58 -3.88 -2.97
C ILE A 38 11.93 -3.59 -2.31
N LYS A 39 12.61 -2.58 -2.86
CA LYS A 39 13.87 -2.11 -2.32
C LYS A 39 13.60 -1.52 -0.94
N GLU A 40 14.57 -1.68 -0.04
CA GLU A 40 14.69 -0.95 1.24
C GLU A 40 14.85 0.58 1.06
N GLU A 41 14.33 1.16 -0.03
CA GLU A 41 14.49 2.58 -0.32
C GLU A 41 13.63 3.40 0.67
N GLY A 42 14.31 3.95 1.68
CA GLY A 42 13.95 5.21 2.31
C GLY A 42 13.41 5.10 3.73
N LEU A 43 14.27 4.72 4.67
CA LEU A 43 14.11 5.02 6.10
C LEU A 43 14.20 6.54 6.32
N ALA A 44 13.14 7.26 6.02
CA ALA A 44 12.74 8.34 6.89
C ALA A 44 11.62 7.78 7.76
N ILE A 45 11.64 8.04 9.06
CA ILE A 45 10.48 7.83 9.93
C ILE A 45 9.46 8.86 9.46
N VAL A 46 8.76 8.57 8.37
CA VAL A 46 7.85 9.54 7.78
C VAL A 46 6.64 9.58 8.69
N ASN A 47 6.46 10.69 9.39
CA ASN A 47 5.31 10.93 10.24
C ASN A 47 4.06 11.08 9.36
N MET A 48 3.50 9.95 8.93
CA MET A 48 2.37 9.89 8.01
C MET A 48 1.06 9.77 8.79
N THR A 49 0.07 10.58 8.43
CA THR A 49 -1.30 10.44 8.93
C THR A 49 -2.26 9.99 7.85
N MET A 50 -3.13 9.05 8.21
CA MET A 50 -4.16 8.49 7.34
C MET A 50 -5.51 9.11 7.65
N SER A 51 -6.23 9.52 6.61
CA SER A 51 -7.61 10.02 6.68
C SER A 51 -8.45 9.38 5.58
N ASP A 52 -9.76 9.61 5.64
CA ASP A 52 -10.71 9.28 4.57
C ASP A 52 -10.66 7.80 4.14
N PHE A 53 -10.49 6.91 5.12
CA PHE A 53 -10.42 5.49 4.88
C PHE A 53 -11.80 4.93 4.56
N VAL A 54 -11.95 4.37 3.35
CA VAL A 54 -13.19 3.79 2.85
C VAL A 54 -12.90 2.42 2.26
N ILE A 55 -13.79 1.47 2.56
CA ILE A 55 -13.81 0.14 1.96
C ILE A 55 -14.95 0.06 0.95
N HIS A 56 -14.62 -0.36 -0.27
CA HIS A 56 -15.55 -0.62 -1.36
C HIS A 56 -15.54 -2.12 -1.66
N PRO A 57 -16.54 -2.89 -1.21
CA PRO A 57 -16.66 -4.29 -1.57
C PRO A 57 -16.81 -4.44 -3.09
N LEU A 58 -16.00 -5.31 -3.70
CA LEU A 58 -16.08 -5.65 -5.12
C LEU A 58 -16.76 -7.01 -5.31
N THR A 59 -16.44 -7.97 -4.44
CA THR A 59 -17.11 -9.27 -4.31
C THR A 59 -17.07 -9.70 -2.84
N THR A 60 -17.60 -10.88 -2.50
CA THR A 60 -17.55 -11.44 -1.14
C THR A 60 -16.14 -11.50 -0.56
N ASP A 61 -15.14 -11.79 -1.41
CA ASP A 61 -13.76 -12.03 -1.00
C ASP A 61 -12.79 -11.00 -1.60
N VAL A 62 -13.29 -9.90 -2.17
CA VAL A 62 -12.45 -8.85 -2.76
C VAL A 62 -12.95 -7.47 -2.36
N VAL A 63 -12.06 -6.63 -1.85
CA VAL A 63 -12.35 -5.25 -1.49
C VAL A 63 -11.33 -4.29 -2.06
N LEU A 64 -11.79 -3.10 -2.43
CA LEU A 64 -10.95 -1.94 -2.69
C LEU A 64 -10.92 -1.06 -1.44
N ALA A 65 -9.72 -0.82 -0.90
CA ALA A 65 -9.50 0.15 0.15
C ALA A 65 -8.92 1.43 -0.43
N THR A 66 -9.59 2.56 -0.19
CA THR A 66 -9.14 3.91 -0.56
C THR A 66 -8.89 4.74 0.69
N TYR A 67 -7.83 5.53 0.70
CA TYR A 67 -7.51 6.42 1.82
C TYR A 67 -6.58 7.55 1.38
N ARG A 68 -6.50 8.60 2.18
CA ARG A 68 -5.57 9.71 2.00
C ARG A 68 -4.42 9.59 2.98
N ILE A 69 -3.22 9.95 2.52
CA ILE A 69 -2.02 10.07 3.36
C ILE A 69 -1.48 11.48 3.30
N CYS A 70 -1.16 12.03 4.47
CA CYS A 70 -0.44 13.29 4.66
C CYS A 70 0.93 12.98 5.28
N ASN A 71 2.01 13.35 4.60
CA ASN A 71 3.35 13.38 5.19
C ASN A 71 3.46 14.67 6.02
N ARG A 72 3.54 14.58 7.35
CA ARG A 72 3.56 15.76 8.23
C ARG A 72 4.86 16.56 8.14
N GLU A 73 5.93 15.99 7.60
CA GLU A 73 7.22 16.69 7.45
C GLU A 73 7.25 17.55 6.19
N THR A 74 6.75 17.00 5.07
CA THR A 74 6.74 17.71 3.77
C THR A 74 5.41 18.40 3.48
N ASN A 75 4.39 18.14 4.28
CA ASN A 75 2.99 18.47 4.03
C ASN A 75 2.45 17.93 2.69
N GLU A 76 3.15 16.97 2.07
CA GLU A 76 2.70 16.35 0.83
C GLU A 76 1.55 15.39 1.10
N HIS A 77 0.58 15.42 0.21
CA HIS A 77 -0.59 14.58 0.25
C HIS A 77 -0.61 13.58 -0.90
N SER A 78 -1.15 12.38 -0.63
CA SER A 78 -1.38 11.36 -1.65
C SER A 78 -2.69 10.64 -1.42
N LEU A 79 -3.39 10.35 -2.52
CA LEU A 79 -4.49 9.40 -2.55
C LEU A 79 -3.91 7.99 -2.74
N ARG A 80 -4.46 7.04 -2.01
CA ARG A 80 -3.99 5.66 -1.98
C ARG A 80 -5.14 4.74 -2.29
N SER A 81 -4.86 3.76 -3.14
CA SER A 81 -5.79 2.71 -3.52
C SER A 81 -5.10 1.37 -3.37
N SER A 82 -5.81 0.38 -2.84
CA SER A 82 -5.30 -0.99 -2.75
C SER A 82 -6.42 -2.00 -2.89
N ILE A 83 -6.17 -3.08 -3.62
CA ILE A 83 -7.11 -4.20 -3.74
C ILE A 83 -6.63 -5.32 -2.84
N TRP A 84 -7.55 -5.84 -2.06
CA TRP A 84 -7.34 -6.93 -1.12
C TRP A 84 -8.24 -8.09 -1.49
N LYS A 85 -7.68 -9.29 -1.46
CA LYS A 85 -8.39 -10.55 -1.71
C LYS A 85 -8.26 -11.46 -0.50
N LYS A 86 -9.35 -12.08 -0.08
CA LYS A 86 -9.35 -13.09 0.98
C LYS A 86 -8.94 -14.44 0.38
N THR A 87 -7.88 -15.04 0.89
CA THR A 87 -7.37 -16.37 0.51
C THR A 87 -7.10 -17.18 1.76
N ASN A 88 -7.64 -18.40 1.87
CA ASN A 88 -7.47 -19.28 3.04
C ASN A 88 -7.67 -18.51 4.38
N GLU A 89 -8.78 -17.79 4.47
CA GLU A 89 -9.20 -16.94 5.59
C GLU A 89 -8.40 -15.64 5.85
N SER A 90 -7.29 -15.42 5.14
CA SER A 90 -6.46 -14.23 5.32
C SER A 90 -6.61 -13.24 4.17
N TRP A 91 -6.68 -11.94 4.48
CA TRP A 91 -6.66 -10.89 3.46
C TRP A 91 -5.24 -10.63 2.98
N ARG A 92 -5.03 -10.73 1.67
CA ARG A 92 -3.76 -10.44 1.01
C ARG A 92 -3.95 -9.34 -0.04
N MET A 93 -3.03 -8.38 -0.07
CA MET A 93 -3.06 -7.29 -1.04
C MET A 93 -2.52 -7.77 -2.39
N CYS A 94 -3.28 -7.60 -3.47
CA CYS A 94 -2.83 -7.93 -4.83
C CYS A 94 -2.46 -6.70 -5.65
N PHE A 95 -2.88 -5.49 -5.23
CA PHE A 95 -2.56 -4.26 -5.94
C PHE A 95 -2.39 -3.08 -4.99
N HIS A 96 -1.45 -2.18 -5.30
CA HIS A 96 -1.32 -0.87 -4.66
C HIS A 96 -1.01 0.24 -5.66
N GLN A 97 -1.55 1.44 -5.41
CA GLN A 97 -1.14 2.66 -6.09
C GLN A 97 -1.20 3.84 -5.11
N GLY A 98 -0.25 4.76 -5.26
CA GLY A 98 -0.31 6.08 -4.66
C GLY A 98 -0.16 7.19 -5.69
N THR A 99 -1.09 8.14 -5.68
CA THR A 99 -1.08 9.32 -6.55
C THR A 99 -0.93 10.57 -5.70
N LYS A 100 0.07 11.41 -5.99
CA LYS A 100 0.22 12.71 -5.31
C LYS A 100 -0.99 13.59 -5.63
N THR A 101 -1.49 14.32 -4.64
CA THR A 101 -2.50 15.37 -4.89
C THR A 101 -1.80 16.65 -5.36
N ALA A 102 -2.55 17.55 -5.99
CA ALA A 102 -2.04 18.84 -6.44
C ALA A 102 -2.04 19.93 -5.34
N ASP A 103 -2.55 19.60 -4.15
CA ASP A 103 -2.64 20.48 -2.98
C ASP A 103 -1.28 21.06 -2.54
#